data_AF-A0A8T0PRQ0-F1
#
_entry.id   AF-A0A8T0PRQ0-F1
#
_cell.length_a   1.000
_cell.length_b   1.000
_cell.length_c   1.000
_cell.angle_alpha   90.00
_cell.angle_beta   90.00
_cell.angle_gamma   90.00
#
_symmetry.space_group_name_H-M   'P 1'
#
loop_
_entity.id
_entity.type
_entity.pdbx_description
1 polymer ?
#
loop_
_entity_poly.entity_id
_entity_poly.type
_entity_poly.pdbx_seq_one_letter_code
_entity_poly.pdbx_strand_id
1 'polypeptide(L)'
;MQRSDSSVAELAKAVVERKQVPDMIEKRHGIIINLSSGWGRSAAAEVAPYCASKWAIEGLTRSIAKELPPGLAAIALSPGVVNTDMLTSCFGSSAALYQTTETW
;
A
#
# COMPACT_ATOMS: atom_id res chain seq x y z
N MET A 1 -2.97 4.87 -29.60
CA MET A 1 -1.98 5.46 -28.67
C MET A 1 -1.26 4.30 -27.98
N GLN A 2 -0.18 3.82 -28.58
CA GLN A 2 0.59 2.66 -28.12
C GLN A 2 1.60 3.18 -27.10
N ARG A 3 1.38 2.94 -25.80
CA ARG A 3 2.33 3.33 -24.76
C ARG A 3 3.48 2.32 -24.76
N SER A 4 4.72 2.81 -24.86
CA SER A 4 5.95 2.01 -24.88
C SER A 4 6.21 1.33 -23.53
N ASP A 5 7.01 0.25 -23.55
CA ASP A 5 7.49 -0.51 -22.38
C ASP A 5 8.14 0.35 -21.28
N SER A 6 8.54 1.58 -21.60
CA SER A 6 9.05 2.57 -20.66
C SER A 6 8.05 2.96 -19.55
N SER A 7 6.74 2.88 -19.80
CA SER A 7 5.72 3.25 -18.81
C SER A 7 5.69 2.29 -17.60
N VAL A 8 5.89 0.99 -17.84
CA VAL A 8 5.87 -0.03 -16.77
C VAL A 8 7.08 0.13 -15.84
N ALA A 9 8.24 0.48 -16.39
CA ALA A 9 9.45 0.77 -15.61
C ALA A 9 9.34 2.07 -14.81
N GLU A 10 8.63 3.09 -15.31
CA GLU A 10 8.33 4.31 -14.55
C GLU A 10 7.33 4.06 -13.41
N LEU A 11 6.37 3.17 -13.58
CA LEU A 11 5.44 2.77 -12.51
C LEU A 11 6.13 1.99 -11.40
N ALA A 12 7.08 1.12 -11.76
CA ALA A 12 7.93 0.45 -10.78
C ALA A 12 8.73 1.46 -9.93
N LYS A 13 9.17 2.57 -10.53
CA LYS A 13 9.79 3.70 -9.79
C LYS A 13 8.79 4.45 -8.91
N ALA A 14 7.54 4.60 -9.34
CA ALA A 14 6.49 5.26 -8.54
C ALA A 14 6.11 4.48 -7.26
N VAL A 15 6.35 3.17 -7.20
CA VAL A 15 6.06 2.28 -6.05
C VAL A 15 7.06 2.40 -4.90
N VAL A 16 8.11 3.23 -5.02
CA VAL A 16 9.39 3.13 -4.30
C VAL A 16 10.28 2.11 -5.01
N GLU A 17 11.54 2.48 -5.26
CA GLU A 17 12.62 1.80 -5.98
C GLU A 17 12.80 0.29 -5.62
N ARG A 18 11.80 -0.54 -5.91
CA ARG A 18 11.81 -1.96 -5.58
C ARG A 18 12.42 -2.71 -6.74
N LYS A 19 13.68 -3.10 -6.54
CA LYS A 19 14.50 -3.87 -7.49
C LYS A 19 13.82 -5.14 -8.02
N GLN A 20 12.82 -5.68 -7.32
CA GLN A 20 12.15 -6.93 -7.68
C GLN A 20 10.98 -6.75 -8.67
N VAL A 21 10.49 -5.54 -8.88
CA VAL A 21 9.35 -5.31 -9.80
C VAL A 21 9.72 -5.63 -11.26
N PRO A 22 10.91 -5.25 -11.79
CA PRO A 22 11.36 -5.69 -13.10
C PRO A 22 11.31 -7.22 -13.28
N ASP A 23 11.81 -7.99 -12.32
CA ASP A 23 11.80 -9.46 -12.38
C ASP A 23 10.37 -10.03 -12.40
N MET A 24 9.43 -9.43 -11.65
CA MET A 24 8.02 -9.84 -11.67
C MET A 24 7.40 -9.60 -13.05
N ILE A 25 7.74 -8.49 -13.70
CA ILE A 25 7.26 -8.14 -15.04
C ILE A 25 7.81 -9.13 -16.07
N GLU A 26 9.11 -9.41 -16.03
CA GLU A 26 9.77 -10.37 -16.93
C GLU A 26 9.14 -11.77 -16.78
N LYS A 27 8.92 -12.21 -15.54
CA LYS A 27 8.30 -13.50 -15.23
C LYS A 27 6.78 -13.52 -15.41
N ARG A 28 6.17 -12.36 -15.70
CA ARG A 28 4.71 -12.15 -15.79
C ARG A 28 3.94 -12.74 -14.60
N HIS A 29 4.52 -12.63 -13.41
CA HIS A 29 3.96 -13.21 -12.19
C HIS A 29 4.39 -12.40 -10.97
N GLY A 30 3.41 -11.93 -10.20
CA GLY A 30 3.69 -11.29 -8.91
C GLY A 30 2.52 -10.47 -8.37
N ILE A 31 2.58 -10.18 -7.07
CA ILE A 31 1.63 -9.29 -6.41
C ILE A 31 2.43 -8.24 -5.64
N ILE A 32 2.15 -6.96 -5.93
CA ILE A 32 2.67 -5.83 -5.19
C ILE A 32 1.65 -5.48 -4.11
N ILE A 33 2.05 -5.56 -2.84
CA ILE A 33 1.21 -5.18 -1.71
C ILE A 33 1.75 -3.88 -1.11
N ASN A 34 0.91 -2.85 -1.09
CA ASN A 34 1.20 -1.59 -0.42
C ASN A 34 0.37 -1.46 0.86
N LEU A 35 1.01 -1.13 1.98
CA LEU A 35 0.33 -0.97 3.25
C LEU A 35 -0.41 0.37 3.34
N SER A 36 -1.72 0.29 3.23
CA SER A 36 -2.69 1.35 3.45
C SER A 36 -3.16 1.37 4.92
N SER A 37 -4.38 1.86 5.16
CA SER A 37 -5.13 1.91 6.41
C SER A 37 -6.62 2.03 6.07
N GLY A 38 -7.53 1.78 7.02
CA GLY A 38 -8.94 2.18 6.86
C GLY A 38 -9.07 3.67 6.55
N TRP A 39 -8.18 4.49 7.14
CA TRP A 39 -8.05 5.91 6.88
C TRP A 39 -7.38 6.26 5.54
N GLY A 40 -7.13 5.29 4.67
CA GLY A 40 -6.85 5.53 3.24
C GLY A 40 -8.12 5.75 2.40
N ARG A 41 -9.29 5.45 2.98
CA ARG A 41 -10.61 5.57 2.35
C ARG A 41 -11.64 6.33 3.19
N SER A 42 -11.25 6.73 4.40
CA SER A 42 -12.00 7.60 5.31
C SER A 42 -11.05 8.59 5.99
N ALA A 43 -11.54 9.43 6.90
CA ALA A 43 -10.74 10.43 7.61
C ALA A 43 -11.10 10.47 9.10
N ALA A 44 -10.15 10.98 9.90
CA ALA A 44 -10.34 11.26 11.32
C ALA A 44 -9.68 12.60 11.67
N ALA A 45 -10.17 13.26 12.71
CA ALA A 45 -9.58 14.49 13.23
C ALA A 45 -8.16 14.24 13.77
N GLU A 46 -7.33 15.29 13.79
CA GLU A 46 -5.98 15.29 14.40
C GLU A 46 -4.92 14.39 13.73
N VAL A 47 -5.30 13.61 12.72
CA VAL A 47 -4.41 12.70 11.97
C VAL A 47 -4.36 13.01 10.48
N ALA A 48 -4.61 14.26 10.10
CA ALA A 48 -4.72 14.68 8.69
C ALA A 48 -3.51 14.27 7.81
N PRO A 49 -2.24 14.43 8.24
CA PRO A 49 -1.10 13.99 7.43
C PRO A 49 -1.09 12.47 7.19
N TYR A 50 -1.48 11.69 8.21
CA TYR A 50 -1.57 10.24 8.09
C TYR A 50 -2.67 9.83 7.11
N CYS A 51 -3.89 10.38 7.25
CA CYS A 51 -4.98 10.16 6.30
C CYS A 51 -4.55 10.51 4.87
N ALA A 52 -3.97 11.70 4.65
CA ALA A 52 -3.50 12.12 3.34
C ALA A 52 -2.49 11.14 2.73
N SER A 53 -1.51 10.68 3.53
CA SER A 53 -0.52 9.70 3.06
C SER A 53 -1.16 8.36 2.65
N LYS A 54 -2.18 7.91 3.38
CA LYS A 54 -2.86 6.64 3.11
C LYS A 54 -3.80 6.73 1.91
N TRP A 55 -4.44 7.88 1.70
CA TRP A 55 -5.15 8.17 0.45
C TRP A 55 -4.21 8.18 -0.75
N ALA A 56 -3.00 8.73 -0.60
CA ALA A 56 -1.99 8.72 -1.65
C ALA A 56 -1.58 7.28 -2.02
N ILE A 57 -1.35 6.40 -1.04
CA ILE A 57 -1.06 4.98 -1.26
C ILE A 57 -2.19 4.27 -2.04
N GLU A 58 -3.45 4.54 -1.70
CA GLU A 58 -4.63 3.96 -2.36
C GLU A 58 -4.73 4.42 -3.83
N GLY A 59 -4.57 5.73 -4.07
CA GLY A 59 -4.55 6.30 -5.41
C GLY A 59 -3.42 5.73 -6.26
N LEU A 60 -2.20 5.74 -5.73
CA LEU A 60 -1.01 5.20 -6.37
C LEU A 60 -1.22 3.73 -6.77
N THR A 61 -1.64 2.89 -5.81
CA THR A 61 -1.83 1.46 -6.03
C THR A 61 -2.86 1.19 -7.14
N ARG A 62 -3.98 1.93 -7.15
CA ARG A 62 -5.00 1.80 -8.21
C ARG A 62 -4.49 2.23 -9.58
N SER A 63 -3.70 3.29 -9.65
CA SER A 63 -3.09 3.74 -10.91
C SER A 63 -2.16 2.67 -11.47
N ILE A 64 -1.27 2.12 -10.64
CA ILE A 64 -0.35 1.04 -11.05
C ILE A 64 -1.13 -0.20 -11.49
N ALA A 65 -2.13 -0.62 -10.73
CA ALA A 65 -2.93 -1.80 -11.06
C ALA A 65 -3.56 -1.73 -12.47
N LYS A 66 -3.91 -0.53 -12.95
CA LYS A 66 -4.45 -0.32 -14.30
C LYS A 66 -3.42 -0.43 -15.41
N GLU A 67 -2.14 -0.33 -15.09
CA GLU A 67 -1.04 -0.32 -16.05
C GLU A 67 -0.18 -1.59 -15.99
N LEU A 68 -0.40 -2.45 -14.98
CA LEU A 68 0.28 -3.73 -14.87
C LEU A 68 -0.14 -4.70 -15.99
N PRO A 69 0.81 -5.48 -16.55
CA PRO A 69 0.48 -6.51 -17.53
C PRO A 69 -0.26 -7.68 -16.87
N PRO A 70 -1.01 -8.48 -17.65
CA PRO A 70 -1.64 -9.71 -17.15
C PRO A 70 -0.64 -10.62 -16.45
N GLY A 71 -1.05 -11.17 -15.31
CA GLY A 71 -0.23 -12.02 -14.43
C GLY A 71 0.34 -11.28 -13.22
N LEU A 72 0.26 -9.93 -13.20
CA LEU A 72 0.61 -9.11 -12.05
C LEU A 72 -0.62 -8.43 -11.44
N ALA A 73 -0.54 -8.13 -10.16
CA ALA A 73 -1.53 -7.31 -9.46
C ALA A 73 -0.84 -6.33 -8.50
N ALA A 74 -1.50 -5.19 -8.25
CA ALA A 74 -1.14 -4.29 -7.16
C ALA A 74 -2.35 -4.11 -6.24
N ILE A 75 -2.14 -4.29 -4.94
CA ILE A 75 -3.20 -4.28 -3.93
C ILE A 75 -2.79 -3.36 -2.78
N ALA A 76 -3.69 -2.44 -2.44
CA ALA A 76 -3.59 -1.66 -1.22
C ALA A 76 -4.21 -2.48 -0.09
N LEU A 77 -3.38 -2.93 0.85
CA LEU A 77 -3.83 -3.69 2.01
C LEU A 77 -4.01 -2.73 3.18
N SER A 78 -5.21 -2.67 3.74
CA SER A 78 -5.50 -1.89 4.95
C SER A 78 -5.56 -2.83 6.15
N PRO A 79 -4.52 -2.89 6.99
CA PRO A 79 -4.67 -3.48 8.31
C PRO A 79 -5.74 -2.71 9.09
N GLY A 80 -6.51 -3.43 9.89
CA GLY A 80 -7.40 -2.82 10.88
C GLY A 80 -6.58 -2.13 11.97
N VAL A 81 -7.23 -1.87 13.11
CA VAL A 81 -6.50 -1.44 14.29
C VAL A 81 -5.85 -2.68 14.92
N VAL A 82 -4.52 -2.69 14.98
CA VAL A 82 -3.70 -3.81 15.46
C VAL A 82 -2.74 -3.29 16.52
N ASN A 83 -2.66 -4.00 17.64
CA ASN A 83 -1.76 -3.69 18.74
C ASN A 83 -0.31 -3.89 18.29
N THR A 84 0.31 -2.78 17.88
CA THR A 84 1.69 -2.67 17.41
C THR A 84 2.38 -1.57 18.20
N ASP A 85 3.71 -1.54 18.19
CA ASP A 85 4.47 -0.47 18.85
C ASP A 85 4.06 0.93 18.34
N MET A 86 3.73 1.04 17.06
CA MET A 86 3.20 2.28 16.47
C MET A 86 1.86 2.68 17.10
N LEU A 87 0.92 1.74 17.23
CA LEU A 87 -0.37 2.03 17.87
C LEU A 87 -0.17 2.40 19.34
N THR A 88 0.69 1.67 20.07
CA THR A 88 1.04 1.95 21.46
C THR A 88 1.62 3.36 21.63
N SER A 89 2.46 3.81 20.69
CA SER A 89 3.02 5.17 20.72
C SER A 89 1.97 6.27 20.55
N CYS A 90 0.87 5.99 19.84
CA CYS A 90 -0.19 6.95 19.57
C CYS A 90 -1.34 6.89 20.60
N PHE A 91 -1.68 5.69 21.10
CA PHE A 91 -2.87 5.44 21.92
C PHE A 91 -2.55 5.00 23.37
N GLY A 92 -1.27 4.84 23.72
CA GLY A 92 -0.83 4.42 25.04
C GLY A 92 -1.39 3.04 25.42
N SER A 93 -1.81 2.89 26.68
CA SER A 93 -2.39 1.63 27.19
C SER A 93 -3.67 1.20 26.48
N SER A 94 -4.39 2.13 25.82
CA SER A 94 -5.59 1.81 25.04
C SER A 94 -5.29 0.95 23.82
N ALA A 95 -4.03 0.87 23.36
CA ALA A 95 -3.64 -0.02 22.27
C ALA A 95 -3.90 -1.51 22.61
N ALA A 96 -3.86 -1.88 23.89
CA ALA A 96 -4.12 -3.23 24.38
C ALA A 96 -5.58 -3.68 24.20
N LEU A 97 -6.50 -2.76 23.86
CA LEU A 97 -7.91 -3.08 23.55
C LEU A 97 -8.08 -3.72 22.17
N TYR A 98 -7.05 -3.71 21.33
CA TYR A 98 -7.10 -4.22 19.97
C TYR A 98 -6.34 -5.54 19.83
N GLN A 99 -6.69 -6.31 18.80
CA GLN A 99 -6.06 -7.60 18.48
C GLN A 99 -4.54 -7.47 18.31
N THR A 100 -3.80 -8.48 18.74
CA THR A 100 -2.34 -8.53 18.59
C THR A 100 -1.94 -9.00 17.20
N THR A 101 -0.66 -8.82 16.85
CA THR A 101 -0.09 -9.28 15.58
C THR A 101 -0.20 -10.78 15.34
N GLU A 102 -0.28 -11.59 16.39
CA GLU A 102 -0.41 -13.05 16.30
C GLU A 102 -1.84 -13.49 15.99
N THR A 103 -2.81 -12.60 16.21
CA THR A 103 -4.25 -12.88 16.07
C THR A 103 -4.91 -12.13 14.91
N TRP A 104 -4.16 -11.25 14.23
CA TRP A 104 -4.58 -10.52 13.03
C TRP A 104 -4.28 -11.33 11.76
#